data_AF-A0A5B1QZR7-F1
#
_entry.id   AF-A0A5B1QZR7-F1
#
_cell.length_a   1.000
_cell.length_b   1.000
_cell.length_c   1.000
_cell.angle_alpha   90.00
_cell.angle_beta   90.00
_cell.angle_gamma   90.00
#
_symmetry.space_group_name_H-M   'P 1'
#
loop_
_entity.id
_entity.type
_entity.pdbx_description
1 polymer ?
#
loop_
_entity_poly.entity_id
_entity_poly.type
_entity_poly.pdbx_seq_one_letter_code
_entity_poly.pdbx_strand_id
1 'polypeptide(L)'
;MSAAYPDTFPGQTYGVQPLSEQDPNSPDMFRDNIRLVQSHIENVRSLARDALDGIERAYQPNTSPSQTAANLANLKLGLQNLSDVLRTTGVGALPLVEMGTMQGPPEEQLVQQTTEAIKTLFTQHTRNQENAVVAVNLLTASEPLSRR
;
A
#
# COMPACT_ATOMS: atom_id res chain seq x y z
N MET A 1 64.32 66.27 -3.46
CA MET A 1 64.05 64.84 -3.16
C MET A 1 62.57 64.72 -2.87
N SER A 2 61.82 64.23 -3.86
CA SER A 2 60.40 63.92 -3.76
C SER A 2 60.23 62.57 -3.07
N ALA A 3 59.27 62.47 -2.15
CA ALA A 3 58.58 61.22 -1.88
C ALA A 3 57.09 61.54 -1.73
N ALA A 4 56.38 61.32 -2.82
CA ALA A 4 54.93 61.32 -2.88
C ALA A 4 54.41 60.05 -2.19
N TYR A 5 53.47 60.20 -1.27
CA TYR A 5 52.57 59.13 -0.88
C TYR A 5 51.16 59.51 -1.34
N PRO A 6 50.53 58.72 -2.24
CA PRO A 6 49.17 58.99 -2.69
C PRO A 6 48.15 58.51 -1.66
N ASP A 7 47.22 59.41 -1.35
CA ASP A 7 45.92 59.12 -0.78
C ASP A 7 45.07 58.43 -1.86
N THR A 8 44.68 57.15 -1.68
CA THR A 8 43.61 56.45 -2.43
C THR A 8 43.27 55.04 -1.86
N PHE A 9 42.10 54.96 -1.17
CA PHE A 9 40.98 53.95 -1.09
C PHE A 9 41.21 52.44 -1.42
N PRO A 10 40.35 51.43 -1.02
CA PRO A 10 38.90 51.52 -0.71
C PRO A 10 38.32 50.52 0.36
N GLY A 11 37.03 50.71 0.69
CA GLY A 11 35.99 49.68 0.74
C GLY A 11 36.19 48.41 1.58
N GLN A 12 35.31 48.23 2.56
CA GLN A 12 35.05 46.94 3.19
C GLN A 12 34.85 45.84 2.14
N THR A 13 35.72 44.83 2.15
CA THR A 13 35.41 43.53 1.58
C THR A 13 35.50 42.52 2.71
N TYR A 14 34.44 42.41 3.50
CA TYR A 14 34.11 41.12 4.08
C TYR A 14 33.92 40.18 2.90
N GLY A 15 34.93 39.35 2.63
CA GLY A 15 34.82 38.25 1.69
C GLY A 15 33.82 37.26 2.26
N VAL A 16 32.53 37.55 2.07
CA VAL A 16 31.49 36.55 2.10
C VAL A 16 31.83 35.69 0.89
N GLN A 17 32.49 34.56 1.12
CA GLN A 17 32.45 33.47 0.16
C GLN A 17 30.97 33.30 -0.20
N PRO A 18 30.59 33.28 -1.49
CA PRO A 18 29.31 32.72 -1.84
C PRO A 18 29.42 31.26 -1.42
N LEU A 19 28.95 30.97 -0.20
CA LEU A 19 28.38 29.69 0.11
C LEU A 19 27.42 29.46 -1.04
N SER A 20 27.79 28.58 -1.96
CA SER A 20 26.84 27.87 -2.80
C SER A 20 25.98 26.99 -1.89
N GLU A 21 25.37 27.58 -0.87
CA GLU A 21 24.27 27.07 -0.11
C GLU A 21 23.10 27.17 -1.07
N GLN A 22 23.05 26.17 -1.94
CA GLN A 22 21.87 25.89 -2.73
C GLN A 22 20.74 25.70 -1.72
N ASP A 23 19.95 26.76 -1.54
CA ASP A 23 18.90 26.81 -0.53
C ASP A 23 18.07 25.52 -0.68
N PRO A 24 17.99 24.68 0.37
CA PRO A 24 17.26 23.41 0.30
C PRO A 24 15.76 23.62 0.02
N ASN A 25 15.25 24.84 0.13
CA ASN A 25 13.90 25.25 -0.24
C ASN A 25 13.84 26.05 -1.56
N SER A 26 14.93 26.08 -2.33
CA SER A 26 14.94 26.74 -3.64
C SER A 26 14.00 26.04 -4.63
N PRO A 27 13.35 26.81 -5.53
CA PRO A 27 12.46 26.25 -6.54
C PRO A 27 13.19 25.33 -7.53
N ASP A 28 14.50 25.54 -7.75
CA ASP A 28 15.29 24.68 -8.62
C ASP A 28 15.56 23.30 -8.01
N MET A 29 15.89 23.22 -6.70
CA MET A 29 15.97 21.94 -5.99
C MET A 29 14.63 21.20 -5.99
N PHE A 30 13.52 21.93 -5.81
CA PHE A 30 12.19 21.34 -5.88
C PHE A 30 11.87 20.75 -7.28
N ARG A 31 12.29 21.42 -8.35
CA ARG A 31 12.12 20.91 -9.73
C ARG A 31 12.90 19.63 -9.96
N ASP A 32 14.13 19.57 -9.47
CA ASP A 32 14.96 18.37 -9.61
C ASP A 32 14.41 17.22 -8.77
N ASN A 33 13.93 17.50 -7.55
CA ASN A 33 13.21 16.55 -6.72
C ASN A 33 11.94 16.00 -7.40
N ILE A 34 11.16 16.86 -8.06
CA ILE A 34 9.98 16.42 -8.83
C ILE A 34 10.40 15.48 -9.96
N ARG A 35 11.47 15.80 -10.71
CA ARG A 35 11.96 14.94 -11.80
C ARG A 35 12.42 13.58 -11.27
N LEU A 36 13.12 13.57 -10.13
CA LEU A 36 13.55 12.36 -9.46
C LEU A 36 12.35 11.49 -9.07
N VAL A 37 11.32 12.09 -8.46
CA VAL A 37 10.08 11.41 -8.08
C VAL A 37 9.36 10.85 -9.31
N GLN A 38 9.25 11.61 -10.40
CA GLN A 38 8.63 11.14 -11.64
C GLN A 38 9.33 9.89 -12.19
N SER A 39 10.67 9.86 -12.15
CA SER A 39 11.42 8.67 -12.55
C SER A 39 11.11 7.45 -11.69
N HIS A 40 10.93 7.63 -10.38
CA HIS A 40 10.58 6.53 -9.47
C HIS A 40 9.15 6.04 -9.71
N ILE A 41 8.21 6.95 -10.01
CA ILE A 41 6.82 6.60 -10.35
C ILE A 41 6.76 5.74 -11.62
N GLU A 42 7.50 6.10 -12.67
CA GLU A 42 7.51 5.31 -13.91
C GLU A 42 8.11 3.91 -13.69
N ASN A 43 9.13 3.78 -12.85
CA ASN A 43 9.70 2.48 -12.49
C ASN A 43 8.67 1.59 -11.74
N VAL A 44 8.02 2.15 -10.71
CA VAL A 44 6.96 1.45 -9.97
C VAL A 44 5.81 1.04 -10.89
N ARG A 45 5.42 1.91 -11.83
CA ARG A 45 4.37 1.62 -12.82
C ARG A 45 4.74 0.46 -13.74
N SER A 46 5.99 0.40 -14.22
CA SER A 46 6.47 -0.73 -15.01
C SER A 46 6.40 -2.03 -14.22
N LEU A 47 6.97 -2.03 -13.00
CA LEU A 47 6.96 -3.21 -12.12
C LEU A 47 5.53 -3.68 -11.79
N ALA A 48 4.59 -2.75 -11.61
CA ALA A 48 3.20 -3.07 -11.35
C ALA A 48 2.52 -3.73 -12.56
N ARG A 49 2.82 -3.26 -13.78
CA ARG A 49 2.32 -3.87 -15.02
C ARG A 49 2.92 -5.25 -15.24
N ASP A 50 4.21 -5.41 -15.02
CA ASP A 50 4.90 -6.69 -15.19
C ASP A 50 4.43 -7.72 -14.15
N ALA A 51 4.17 -7.27 -12.91
CA ALA A 51 3.57 -8.12 -11.89
C ALA A 51 2.11 -8.49 -12.24
N LEU A 52 1.30 -7.55 -12.71
CA LEU A 52 -0.08 -7.81 -13.13
C LEU A 52 -0.15 -8.79 -14.30
N ASP A 53 0.66 -8.58 -15.34
CA ASP A 53 0.71 -9.46 -16.51
C ASP A 53 1.14 -10.89 -16.11
N GLY A 54 2.11 -10.98 -15.18
CA GLY A 54 2.54 -12.25 -14.60
C GLY A 54 1.48 -12.94 -13.74
N ILE A 55 0.59 -12.18 -13.07
CA ILE A 55 -0.52 -12.71 -12.27
C ILE A 55 -1.66 -13.18 -13.18
N GLU A 56 -2.06 -12.37 -14.16
CA GLU A 56 -3.12 -12.70 -15.13
C GLU A 56 -2.75 -13.94 -15.95
N ARG A 57 -1.46 -14.10 -16.26
CA ARG A 57 -0.93 -15.22 -17.04
C ARG A 57 -0.27 -16.31 -16.19
N ALA A 58 -0.53 -16.36 -14.88
CA ALA A 58 0.16 -17.26 -13.95
C ALA A 58 0.02 -18.77 -14.27
N TYR A 59 -0.98 -19.16 -15.07
CA TYR A 59 -1.22 -20.54 -15.51
C TYR A 59 -0.87 -20.79 -16.99
N GLN A 60 -0.26 -19.82 -17.67
CA GLN A 60 0.20 -20.01 -19.03
C GLN A 60 1.60 -20.66 -19.04
N PRO A 61 1.87 -21.61 -19.96
CA PRO A 61 3.12 -22.39 -19.95
C PRO A 61 4.39 -21.56 -20.18
N ASN A 62 4.26 -20.32 -20.66
CA ASN A 62 5.39 -19.42 -20.93
C ASN A 62 5.62 -18.39 -19.81
N THR A 63 4.79 -18.38 -18.76
CA THR A 63 4.93 -17.46 -17.62
C THR A 63 5.62 -18.18 -16.49
N SER A 64 6.77 -17.67 -16.03
CA SER A 64 7.48 -18.24 -14.89
C SER A 64 6.91 -17.68 -13.57
N PRO A 65 6.32 -18.52 -12.69
CA PRO A 65 5.81 -18.06 -11.39
C PRO A 65 6.90 -17.43 -10.51
N SER A 66 8.15 -17.91 -10.65
CA SER A 66 9.31 -17.36 -9.96
C SER A 66 9.63 -15.92 -10.40
N GLN A 67 9.43 -15.61 -11.69
CA GLN A 67 9.64 -14.26 -12.22
C GLN A 67 8.54 -13.31 -11.72
N THR A 68 7.28 -13.74 -11.71
CA THR A 68 6.16 -12.96 -11.15
C THR A 68 6.38 -12.68 -9.66
N ALA A 69 6.85 -13.66 -8.89
CA ALA A 69 7.16 -13.48 -7.47
C ALA A 69 8.30 -12.47 -7.25
N ALA A 70 9.34 -12.51 -8.09
CA ALA A 70 10.44 -11.53 -8.05
C ALA A 70 9.95 -10.12 -8.40
N ASN A 71 9.13 -9.97 -9.44
CA ASN A 71 8.53 -8.69 -9.83
C ASN A 71 7.66 -8.11 -8.70
N LEU A 72 6.90 -8.96 -8.00
CA LEU A 72 6.09 -8.55 -6.86
C LEU A 72 6.95 -8.09 -5.67
N ALA A 73 8.05 -8.78 -5.39
CA ALA A 73 8.99 -8.38 -4.34
C ALA A 73 9.66 -7.04 -4.67
N ASN A 74 10.10 -6.87 -5.92
CA ASN A 74 10.70 -5.62 -6.41
C ASN A 74 9.70 -4.47 -6.39
N LEU A 75 8.42 -4.73 -6.72
CA LEU A 75 7.36 -3.72 -6.61
C LEU A 75 7.18 -3.23 -5.17
N LYS A 76 7.17 -4.16 -4.20
CA LYS A 76 7.08 -3.79 -2.77
C LYS A 76 8.24 -2.90 -2.33
N LEU A 77 9.47 -3.26 -2.72
CA LEU A 77 10.65 -2.46 -2.44
C LEU A 77 10.60 -1.10 -3.13
N GLY A 78 10.16 -1.07 -4.40
CA GLY A 78 10.01 0.16 -5.17
C GLY A 78 8.98 1.12 -4.57
N LEU A 79 7.87 0.61 -4.04
CA LEU A 79 6.86 1.41 -3.34
C LEU A 79 7.38 1.99 -2.03
N GLN A 80 8.15 1.20 -1.25
CA GLN A 80 8.79 1.71 -0.03
C GLN A 80 9.80 2.81 -0.36
N ASN A 81 10.66 2.58 -1.34
CA ASN A 81 11.64 3.57 -1.76
C ASN A 81 10.97 4.85 -2.30
N LEU A 82 9.93 4.73 -3.12
CA LEU A 82 9.17 5.89 -3.58
C LEU A 82 8.57 6.66 -2.39
N SER A 83 8.02 5.98 -1.39
CA SER A 83 7.53 6.60 -0.16
C SER A 83 8.63 7.38 0.57
N ASP A 84 9.82 6.79 0.74
CA ASP A 84 10.96 7.45 1.39
C ASP A 84 11.45 8.66 0.59
N VAL A 85 11.49 8.56 -0.74
CA VAL A 85 11.83 9.69 -1.62
C VAL A 85 10.81 10.81 -1.52
N LEU A 86 9.50 10.50 -1.51
CA LEU A 86 8.46 11.53 -1.35
C LEU A 86 8.55 12.22 0.02
N ARG A 87 8.88 11.47 1.09
CA ARG A 87 9.08 12.03 2.45
C ARG A 87 10.33 12.92 2.53
N THR A 88 11.45 12.48 1.97
CA THR A 88 12.73 13.20 2.03
C THR A 88 12.74 14.45 1.14
N THR A 89 12.07 14.39 -0.01
CA THR A 89 12.04 15.51 -0.97
C THR A 89 10.94 16.54 -0.70
N GLY A 90 9.98 16.23 0.18
CA GLY A 90 8.84 17.10 0.47
C GLY A 90 7.81 17.22 -0.66
N VAL A 91 8.01 16.49 -1.78
CA VAL A 91 7.07 16.44 -2.89
C VAL A 91 5.92 15.52 -2.51
N GLY A 92 4.80 16.07 -2.06
CA GLY A 92 3.56 15.29 -1.85
C GLY A 92 3.56 14.38 -0.60
N ALA A 93 4.33 14.71 0.43
CA ALA A 93 4.35 13.98 1.70
C ALA A 93 3.05 14.19 2.49
N LEU A 94 1.95 13.55 2.07
CA LEU A 94 0.92 13.17 3.03
C LEU A 94 1.54 12.06 3.89
N PRO A 95 1.48 12.12 5.23
CA PRO A 95 1.97 11.04 6.06
C PRO A 95 1.20 9.78 5.70
N LEU A 96 1.86 8.88 4.97
CA LEU A 96 1.36 7.54 4.72
C LEU A 96 1.27 6.90 6.11
N VAL A 97 0.05 6.78 6.62
CA VAL A 97 -0.26 5.97 7.80
C VAL A 97 0.43 4.65 7.53
N GLU A 98 1.39 4.28 8.38
CA GLU A 98 1.96 2.95 8.33
C GLU A 98 0.76 2.02 8.31
N MET A 99 0.56 1.30 7.20
CA MET A 99 -0.33 0.16 7.18
C MET A 99 0.38 -0.85 8.06
N GLY A 100 0.33 -0.62 9.37
CA GLY A 100 0.87 -1.45 10.41
C GLY A 100 0.38 -2.81 10.05
N THR A 101 1.35 -3.64 9.67
CA THR A 101 1.21 -5.03 9.26
C THR A 101 -0.25 -5.44 9.20
N MET A 102 -0.85 -5.48 8.00
CA MET A 102 -2.01 -6.35 7.78
C MET A 102 -1.54 -7.81 7.94
N GLN A 103 -0.98 -8.16 9.10
CA GLN A 103 -1.11 -9.46 9.68
C GLN A 103 -2.61 -9.58 9.89
N GLY A 104 -3.28 -10.15 8.90
CA GLY A 104 -4.60 -10.71 9.13
C GLY A 104 -4.54 -11.58 10.38
N PRO A 105 -5.68 -11.74 11.08
CA PRO A 105 -5.72 -12.54 12.30
C PRO A 105 -5.01 -13.88 12.07
N PRO A 106 -4.19 -14.34 13.01
CA PRO A 106 -3.42 -15.57 12.87
C PRO A 106 -4.33 -16.72 12.43
N GLU A 107 -3.80 -17.63 11.62
CA GLU A 107 -4.57 -18.74 11.02
C GLU A 107 -5.40 -19.51 12.06
N GLU A 108 -4.89 -19.68 13.27
CA GLU A 108 -5.60 -20.29 14.41
C GLU A 108 -6.90 -19.54 14.77
N GLN A 109 -6.90 -18.21 14.76
CA GLN A 109 -8.11 -17.41 15.00
C GLN A 109 -9.11 -17.55 13.85
N LEU A 110 -8.63 -17.62 12.61
CA LEU A 110 -9.51 -17.83 11.45
C LEU A 110 -10.18 -19.21 11.48
N VAL A 111 -9.45 -20.25 11.87
CA VAL A 111 -10.00 -21.61 12.05
C VAL A 111 -11.04 -21.63 13.16
N GLN A 112 -10.78 -20.97 14.28
CA GLN A 112 -11.74 -20.87 15.39
C GLN A 112 -13.02 -20.12 14.96
N GLN A 113 -12.88 -18.97 14.31
CA GLN A 113 -14.02 -18.18 13.81
C GLN A 113 -14.85 -18.99 12.80
N THR A 114 -14.18 -19.69 11.88
CA THR A 114 -14.85 -20.54 10.89
C THR A 114 -15.58 -21.71 11.55
N THR A 115 -14.96 -22.36 12.54
CA THR A 115 -15.55 -23.48 13.27
C THR A 115 -16.80 -23.05 14.05
N GLU A 116 -16.75 -21.90 14.72
CA GLU A 116 -17.90 -21.37 15.45
C GLU A 116 -19.03 -20.93 14.49
N ALA A 117 -18.68 -20.36 13.33
CA ALA A 117 -19.66 -20.06 12.29
C ALA A 117 -20.34 -21.34 11.76
N ILE A 118 -19.59 -22.41 11.52
CA ILE A 118 -20.16 -23.69 11.08
C ILE A 118 -21.08 -24.29 12.14
N LYS A 119 -20.67 -24.28 13.42
CA LYS A 119 -21.50 -24.81 14.52
C LYS A 119 -22.81 -24.05 14.69
N THR A 120 -22.76 -22.73 14.61
CA THR A 120 -23.96 -21.88 14.75
C THR A 120 -24.93 -22.12 13.59
N LEU A 121 -24.43 -22.17 12.36
CA LEU A 121 -25.22 -22.49 11.18
C LEU A 121 -25.83 -23.89 11.24
N PHE A 122 -25.05 -24.89 11.65
CA PHE A 122 -25.54 -26.26 11.80
C PHE A 122 -26.64 -26.34 12.86
N THR A 123 -26.44 -25.72 14.02
CA THR A 123 -27.44 -25.69 15.10
C THR A 123 -28.72 -25.01 14.63
N GLN A 124 -28.61 -23.90 13.91
CA GLN A 124 -29.78 -23.21 13.35
C GLN A 124 -30.51 -24.08 12.33
N HIS A 125 -29.78 -24.76 11.44
CA HIS A 125 -30.36 -25.67 10.45
C HIS A 125 -31.09 -26.83 11.12
N THR A 126 -30.48 -27.48 12.11
CA THR A 126 -31.10 -28.58 12.87
C THR A 126 -32.38 -28.12 13.57
N ARG A 127 -32.36 -26.96 14.25
CA ARG A 127 -33.57 -26.39 14.87
C ARG A 127 -34.67 -26.12 13.85
N ASN A 128 -34.32 -25.58 12.68
CA ASN A 128 -35.29 -25.35 11.61
C ASN A 128 -35.89 -26.67 11.10
N GLN A 129 -35.07 -27.72 10.97
CA GLN A 129 -35.52 -29.04 10.55
C GLN A 129 -36.45 -29.68 11.59
N GLU A 130 -36.08 -29.63 12.88
CA GLU A 130 -36.91 -30.13 13.98
C GLU A 130 -38.27 -29.42 14.02
N ASN A 131 -38.27 -28.08 13.90
CA ASN A 131 -39.50 -27.29 13.85
C ASN A 131 -40.37 -27.63 12.64
N ALA A 132 -39.76 -27.85 11.47
CA ALA A 132 -40.48 -28.26 10.26
C ALA A 132 -41.13 -29.63 10.43
N VAL A 133 -40.41 -30.60 11.01
CA VAL A 133 -40.95 -31.94 11.29
C VAL A 133 -42.12 -31.87 12.28
N VAL A 134 -42.00 -31.07 13.35
CA VAL A 134 -43.11 -30.85 14.30
C VAL A 134 -44.32 -30.22 13.61
N ALA A 135 -44.13 -29.22 12.74
CA ALA A 135 -45.22 -28.61 11.99
C ALA A 135 -45.92 -29.61 11.06
N VAL A 136 -45.18 -30.47 10.36
CA VAL A 136 -45.75 -31.54 9.51
C VAL A 136 -46.52 -32.55 10.35
N ASN A 137 -46.00 -32.95 11.51
CA ASN A 137 -46.71 -33.85 12.42
C ASN A 137 -48.00 -33.21 12.93
N LEU A 138 -48.01 -31.91 13.22
CA LEU A 138 -49.22 -31.17 13.59
C LEU A 138 -50.22 -31.07 12.44
N LEU A 139 -49.76 -30.83 11.20
CA LEU A 139 -50.63 -30.80 10.03
C LEU A 139 -51.28 -32.17 9.78
N THR A 140 -50.47 -33.24 9.86
CA THR A 140 -50.90 -34.62 9.62
C THR A 140 -51.81 -35.12 10.75
N ALA A 141 -51.54 -34.75 12.00
CA ALA A 141 -52.39 -35.07 13.15
C ALA A 141 -53.69 -34.25 13.19
N SER A 142 -53.72 -33.08 12.52
CA SER A 142 -54.93 -32.27 12.34
C SER A 142 -55.80 -32.74 11.15
N GLU A 143 -55.33 -33.71 10.37
CA GLU A 143 -56.05 -34.33 9.24
C GLU A 143 -56.82 -35.63 9.59
N PRO A 144 -57.64 -35.70 10.67
CA PRO A 144 -58.66 -36.75 10.77
C PRO A 144 -60.11 -36.24 10.86
N LEU A 145 -60.49 -35.13 10.19
CA LEU A 145 -61.90 -34.71 10.08
C LEU A 145 -62.26 -34.07 8.72
N SER A 146 -62.15 -34.81 7.62
CA SER A 146 -62.93 -34.54 6.38
C SER A 146 -62.94 -35.74 5.42
N ARG A 147 -63.76 -36.75 5.73
CA ARG A 147 -64.33 -37.67 4.73
C ARG A 147 -65.69 -38.13 5.24
N ARG A 148 -66.73 -37.39 4.83
CA ARG A 148 -68.12 -37.86 4.76
C ARG A 148 -68.39 -38.30 3.33
#